data_AF-A0A7S4C149-F1
#
_entry.id   AF-A0A7S4C149-F1
#
_cell.length_a   1.000
_cell.length_b   1.000
_cell.length_c   1.000
_cell.angle_alpha   90.00
_cell.angle_beta   90.00
_cell.angle_gamma   90.00
#
_symmetry.space_group_name_H-M   'P 1'
#
loop_
_entity.id
_entity.type
_entity.pdbx_description
1 polymer ?
#
loop_
_entity_poly.entity_id
_entity_poly.type
_entity_poly.pdbx_seq_one_letter_code
_entity_poly.pdbx_strand_id
1 'polypeptide(L)'
;FVSMSTGVRASMCVIAAVSATIDAAAASVGPVRPRWQHDISSALHRASRDPTAKYLQLATLSADSAFPAVRTVVFRGWLWDTCQLTFITDARSEKHGQILRNANAEACWYFTKTRDQFRIRGQMLMIDETEEHPKLMRARLTAWKNMSPGAREQFFWPAPGYPVLQESEQPDQAARDSQPGEEAATDGEAPSVEPPPSTFILLVLRPAAIDHLRLSRPQQRWQYLPAAPELSTSSESSVAKAAEPVGKTGDVAVAGKDGLPETTTSTCSPSLALEPLGEWAAIAINP
;
A
#
# COMPACT_ATOMS: atom_id res chain seq x y z
N PHE A 1 67.60 -12.98 38.97
CA PHE A 1 66.98 -13.85 37.94
C PHE A 1 65.48 -13.56 37.98
N VAL A 2 64.94 -12.51 37.34
CA VAL A 2 64.76 -12.30 35.89
C VAL A 2 64.28 -13.57 35.20
N SER A 3 63.01 -13.65 34.82
CA SER A 3 62.57 -13.65 33.42
C SER A 3 61.10 -14.09 33.23
N MET A 4 60.42 -13.38 32.33
CA MET A 4 59.30 -13.81 31.47
C MET A 4 57.90 -14.05 32.06
N SER A 5 57.02 -13.04 31.85
CA SER A 5 55.71 -13.25 31.21
C SER A 5 55.15 -11.89 30.74
N THR A 6 55.68 -11.41 29.62
CA THR A 6 55.04 -10.38 28.77
C THR A 6 54.14 -11.07 27.75
N GLY A 7 52.89 -10.63 27.64
CA GLY A 7 52.06 -10.94 26.47
C GLY A 7 50.59 -11.14 26.82
N VAL A 8 49.72 -10.57 25.99
CA VAL A 8 48.25 -10.73 26.00
C VAL A 8 47.50 -9.81 26.97
N ARG A 9 47.55 -8.50 26.72
CA ARG A 9 46.43 -7.61 27.10
C ARG A 9 46.14 -6.45 26.15
N ALA A 10 46.76 -6.43 24.96
CA ALA A 10 46.63 -5.31 24.00
C ALA A 10 45.91 -5.64 22.68
N SER A 11 45.23 -6.78 22.54
CA SER A 11 44.48 -7.13 21.30
C SER A 11 42.95 -7.17 21.43
N MET A 12 42.37 -7.11 22.63
CA MET A 12 40.90 -7.12 22.79
C MET A 12 40.28 -5.70 22.77
N CYS A 13 41.06 -4.65 23.01
CA CYS A 13 40.54 -3.28 23.06
C CYS A 13 40.38 -2.64 21.67
N VAL A 14 41.19 -3.04 20.67
CA VAL A 14 41.12 -2.47 19.31
C VAL A 14 39.97 -3.09 18.48
N ILE A 15 39.65 -4.37 18.68
CA ILE A 15 38.56 -5.03 17.93
C ILE A 15 37.19 -4.52 18.39
N ALA A 16 37.00 -4.24 19.69
CA ALA A 16 35.75 -3.66 20.20
C ALA A 16 35.52 -2.23 19.68
N ALA A 17 36.58 -1.43 19.50
CA ALA A 17 36.49 -0.07 18.97
C ALA A 17 36.18 -0.04 17.46
N VAL A 18 36.64 -1.02 16.68
CA VAL A 18 36.30 -1.16 15.24
C VAL A 18 34.89 -1.73 15.05
N SER A 19 34.44 -2.65 15.92
CA SER A 19 33.06 -3.17 15.86
C SER A 19 32.03 -2.11 16.24
N ALA A 20 32.31 -1.29 17.28
CA ALA A 20 31.43 -0.20 17.70
C ALA A 20 31.34 0.96 16.70
N THR A 21 32.34 1.14 15.83
CA THR A 21 32.29 2.15 14.75
C THR A 21 31.57 1.65 13.49
N ILE A 22 31.52 0.34 13.26
CA ILE A 22 30.69 -0.26 12.20
C ILE A 22 29.20 -0.26 12.62
N ASP A 23 28.90 -0.56 13.88
CA ASP A 23 27.51 -0.56 14.39
C ASP A 23 26.90 0.84 14.49
N ALA A 24 27.73 1.89 14.72
CA ALA A 24 27.26 3.27 14.72
C ALA A 24 26.98 3.83 13.31
N ALA A 25 27.55 3.24 12.25
CA ALA A 25 27.27 3.65 10.86
C ALA A 25 25.98 3.02 10.30
N ALA A 26 25.50 1.92 10.89
CA ALA A 26 24.22 1.29 10.52
C ALA A 26 23.00 2.04 11.10
N ALA A 27 23.21 2.95 12.05
CA ALA A 27 22.17 3.71 12.73
C ALA A 27 21.99 5.13 12.17
N SER A 28 21.77 5.29 10.86
CA SER A 28 21.09 6.49 10.32
C SER A 28 20.58 6.35 8.87
N VAL A 29 20.39 5.13 8.36
CA VAL A 29 19.74 4.98 7.05
C VAL A 29 18.24 5.02 7.30
N GLY A 30 17.62 6.19 7.11
CA GLY A 30 16.16 6.30 7.01
C GLY A 30 15.62 5.31 5.97
N PRO A 31 14.34 4.93 6.02
CA PRO A 31 13.81 3.86 5.18
C PRO A 31 14.16 4.09 3.70
N VAL A 32 14.91 3.15 3.12
CA VAL A 32 15.35 3.22 1.73
C VAL A 32 14.11 3.11 0.84
N ARG A 33 13.75 4.21 0.19
CA ARG A 33 12.60 4.22 -0.72
C ARG A 33 12.91 3.37 -1.96
N PRO A 34 12.05 2.41 -2.33
CA PRO A 34 12.24 1.62 -3.54
C PRO A 34 12.28 2.51 -4.78
N ARG A 35 13.07 2.08 -5.78
CA ARG A 35 13.21 2.80 -7.06
C ARG A 35 11.87 3.13 -7.72
N TRP A 36 10.92 2.20 -7.70
CA TRP A 36 9.59 2.42 -8.29
C TRP A 36 8.81 3.53 -7.58
N GLN A 37 8.96 3.69 -6.26
CA GLN A 37 8.30 4.76 -5.49
C GLN A 37 8.92 6.12 -5.86
N HIS A 38 10.24 6.16 -6.02
CA HIS A 38 10.97 7.32 -6.52
C HIS A 38 10.53 7.68 -7.95
N ASP A 39 10.35 6.69 -8.83
CA ASP A 39 9.94 6.92 -10.21
C ASP A 39 8.51 7.46 -10.31
N ILE A 40 7.57 6.96 -9.49
CA ILE A 40 6.22 7.54 -9.35
C ILE A 40 6.29 8.98 -8.83
N SER A 41 7.09 9.23 -7.79
CA SER A 41 7.23 10.58 -7.21
C SER A 41 7.82 11.56 -8.22
N SER A 42 8.78 11.11 -9.03
CA SER A 42 9.38 11.88 -10.12
C SER A 42 8.36 12.16 -11.24
N ALA A 43 7.52 11.18 -11.58
CA ALA A 43 6.48 11.34 -12.60
C ALA A 43 5.41 12.33 -12.15
N LEU A 44 4.94 12.23 -10.90
CA LEU A 44 4.07 13.20 -10.25
C LEU A 44 4.66 14.61 -10.26
N HIS A 45 5.93 14.76 -9.88
CA HIS A 45 6.59 16.06 -9.88
C HIS A 45 6.63 16.70 -11.27
N ARG A 46 6.99 15.91 -12.30
CA ARG A 46 6.98 16.37 -13.70
C ARG A 46 5.57 16.77 -14.15
N ALA A 47 4.53 16.08 -13.66
CA ALA A 47 3.13 16.36 -13.95
C ALA A 47 2.44 17.26 -12.90
N SER A 48 3.19 18.00 -12.08
CA SER A 48 2.63 18.78 -10.95
C SER A 48 1.58 19.84 -11.32
N ARG A 49 1.60 20.32 -12.56
CA ARG A 49 0.61 21.27 -13.11
C ARG A 49 -0.68 20.61 -13.61
N ASP A 50 -0.73 19.29 -13.64
CA ASP A 50 -1.88 18.50 -14.07
C ASP A 50 -2.48 17.78 -12.86
N PRO A 51 -3.61 18.27 -12.30
CA PRO A 51 -4.29 17.61 -11.18
C PRO A 51 -4.70 16.16 -11.50
N THR A 52 -4.96 15.86 -12.77
CA THR A 52 -5.39 14.53 -13.23
C THR A 52 -4.26 13.51 -13.17
N ALA A 53 -3.00 13.94 -13.06
CA ALA A 53 -1.87 13.04 -12.84
C ALA A 53 -1.96 12.27 -11.51
N LYS A 54 -2.79 12.73 -10.56
CA LYS A 54 -3.09 12.00 -9.31
C LYS A 54 -4.18 10.94 -9.47
N TYR A 55 -4.80 10.84 -10.64
CA TYR A 55 -5.90 9.92 -10.90
C TYR A 55 -5.35 8.60 -11.43
N LEU A 56 -5.84 7.50 -10.86
CA LEU A 56 -5.48 6.15 -11.28
C LEU A 56 -6.70 5.23 -11.23
N GLN A 57 -6.68 4.17 -12.02
CA GLN A 57 -7.76 3.19 -12.08
C GLN A 57 -7.53 2.10 -11.04
N LEU A 58 -8.46 1.91 -10.12
CA LEU A 58 -8.43 0.85 -9.13
C LEU A 58 -9.37 -0.28 -9.56
N ALA A 59 -8.78 -1.44 -9.87
CA ALA A 59 -9.52 -2.67 -10.11
C ALA A 59 -9.69 -3.46 -8.80
N THR A 60 -10.91 -3.90 -8.53
CA THR A 60 -11.28 -4.75 -7.39
C THR A 60 -12.11 -5.92 -7.87
N LEU A 61 -12.18 -6.97 -7.06
CA LEU A 61 -13.03 -8.13 -7.31
C LEU A 61 -14.22 -8.09 -6.36
N SER A 62 -15.41 -8.43 -6.86
CA SER A 62 -16.55 -8.75 -6.02
C SER A 62 -16.57 -10.25 -5.75
N ALA A 63 -16.92 -10.67 -4.54
CA ALA A 63 -17.18 -12.09 -4.27
C ALA A 63 -18.44 -12.60 -5.00
N ASP A 64 -19.37 -11.70 -5.32
CA ASP A 64 -20.70 -12.03 -5.84
C ASP A 64 -20.80 -11.86 -7.37
N SER A 65 -19.70 -11.46 -8.03
CA SER A 65 -19.64 -11.26 -9.48
C SER A 65 -18.40 -11.91 -10.05
N ALA A 66 -18.56 -12.61 -11.18
CA ALA A 66 -17.42 -13.12 -11.96
C ALA A 66 -16.68 -12.00 -12.72
N PHE A 67 -17.24 -10.78 -12.77
CA PHE A 67 -16.64 -9.65 -13.47
C PHE A 67 -15.85 -8.75 -12.50
N PRO A 68 -14.65 -8.29 -12.89
CA PRO A 68 -13.92 -7.29 -12.13
C PRO A 68 -14.65 -5.93 -12.23
N ALA A 69 -14.53 -5.12 -11.18
CA ALA A 69 -15.00 -3.75 -11.18
C ALA A 69 -13.82 -2.79 -11.22
N VAL A 70 -13.93 -1.71 -11.98
CA VAL A 70 -12.88 -0.69 -12.13
C VAL A 70 -13.46 0.70 -12.03
N ARG A 71 -12.73 1.61 -11.40
CA ARG A 71 -13.08 3.04 -11.32
C ARG A 71 -11.83 3.88 -11.09
N THR A 72 -11.93 5.16 -11.41
CA THR A 72 -10.89 6.13 -11.09
C THR A 72 -10.93 6.47 -9.60
N VAL A 73 -9.76 6.52 -8.96
CA VAL A 73 -9.55 7.01 -7.60
C VAL A 73 -8.45 8.07 -7.61
N VAL A 74 -8.39 8.88 -6.56
CA VAL A 74 -7.39 9.95 -6.41
C VAL A 74 -6.33 9.51 -5.40
N PHE A 75 -5.06 9.48 -5.83
CA PHE A 75 -3.93 9.30 -4.93
C PHE A 75 -3.85 10.47 -3.93
N ARG A 76 -3.85 10.15 -2.64
CA ARG A 76 -3.82 11.13 -1.53
C ARG A 76 -2.48 11.18 -0.81
N GLY A 77 -1.43 10.58 -1.37
CA GLY A 77 -0.09 10.55 -0.80
C GLY A 77 0.30 9.17 -0.28
N TRP A 78 1.53 9.08 0.20
CA TRP A 78 2.05 7.89 0.86
C TRP A 78 1.59 7.86 2.32
N LEU A 79 1.38 6.66 2.87
CA LEU A 79 1.15 6.51 4.29
C LEU A 79 2.47 6.78 5.03
N TRP A 80 2.67 8.02 5.48
CA TRP A 80 3.88 8.52 6.15
C TRP A 80 5.17 8.32 5.31
N ASP A 81 6.15 7.62 5.87
CA ASP A 81 7.44 7.24 5.27
C ASP A 81 7.42 5.84 4.63
N THR A 82 6.26 5.20 4.55
CA THR A 82 6.09 3.91 3.86
C THR A 82 5.98 4.07 2.34
N CYS A 83 5.85 2.94 1.63
CA CYS A 83 5.51 2.91 0.20
C CYS A 83 4.04 2.54 -0.07
N GLN A 84 3.17 2.62 0.95
CA GLN A 84 1.76 2.31 0.80
C GLN A 84 1.00 3.53 0.29
N LEU A 85 0.11 3.32 -0.69
CA LEU A 85 -0.64 4.41 -1.33
C LEU A 85 -1.93 4.66 -0.56
N THR A 86 -2.29 5.93 -0.35
CA THR A 86 -3.54 6.28 0.32
C THR A 86 -4.59 6.81 -0.67
N PHE A 87 -5.84 6.46 -0.41
CA PHE A 87 -7.03 6.96 -1.10
C PHE A 87 -8.14 7.23 -0.08
N ILE A 88 -9.22 7.84 -0.53
CA ILE A 88 -10.39 8.09 0.30
C ILE A 88 -11.59 7.43 -0.35
N THR A 89 -12.45 6.81 0.45
CA THR A 89 -13.71 6.28 -0.04
C THR A 89 -14.84 6.40 0.97
N ASP A 90 -16.06 6.29 0.46
CA ASP A 90 -17.28 6.24 1.25
C ASP A 90 -17.64 4.77 1.52
N ALA A 91 -17.90 4.43 2.78
CA ALA A 91 -18.32 3.10 3.23
C ALA A 91 -19.61 2.60 2.54
N ARG A 92 -20.44 3.52 2.03
CA ARG A 92 -21.67 3.22 1.31
C ARG A 92 -21.43 2.82 -0.14
N SER A 93 -20.21 2.99 -0.65
CA SER A 93 -19.91 2.72 -2.05
C SER A 93 -19.69 1.22 -2.31
N GLU A 94 -20.02 0.76 -3.52
CA GLU A 94 -19.89 -0.66 -3.89
C GLU A 94 -18.49 -1.24 -3.64
N LYS A 95 -17.43 -0.45 -3.92
CA LYS A 95 -16.05 -0.89 -3.74
C LYS A 95 -15.69 -1.20 -2.29
N HIS A 96 -16.37 -0.58 -1.32
CA HIS A 96 -16.16 -0.86 0.10
C HIS A 96 -16.56 -2.32 0.39
N GLY A 97 -17.76 -2.73 -0.03
CA GLY A 97 -18.21 -4.11 0.11
C GLY A 97 -17.34 -5.12 -0.65
N GLN A 98 -16.86 -4.75 -1.85
CA GLN A 98 -15.93 -5.57 -2.62
C GLN A 98 -14.61 -5.79 -1.87
N ILE A 99 -14.00 -4.72 -1.35
CA ILE A 99 -12.73 -4.76 -0.62
C ILE A 99 -12.86 -5.53 0.71
N LEU A 100 -13.99 -5.38 1.42
CA LEU A 100 -14.27 -6.15 2.64
C LEU A 100 -14.26 -7.66 2.39
N ARG A 101 -14.81 -8.10 1.25
CA ARG A 101 -14.86 -9.53 0.89
C ARG A 101 -13.55 -10.03 0.30
N ASN A 102 -12.86 -9.19 -0.47
CA ASN A 102 -11.58 -9.50 -1.09
C ASN A 102 -10.67 -8.28 -1.13
N ALA A 103 -9.66 -8.28 -0.27
CA ALA A 103 -8.70 -7.18 -0.16
C ALA A 103 -7.77 -7.06 -1.38
N ASN A 104 -7.70 -8.05 -2.26
CA ASN A 104 -6.80 -8.00 -3.41
C ASN A 104 -7.29 -6.97 -4.45
N ALA A 105 -6.38 -6.07 -4.84
CA ALA A 105 -6.63 -5.05 -5.84
C ALA A 105 -5.40 -4.84 -6.73
N GLU A 106 -5.63 -4.29 -7.93
CA GLU A 106 -4.57 -3.82 -8.81
C GLU A 106 -4.89 -2.38 -9.25
N ALA A 107 -3.96 -1.46 -9.03
CA ALA A 107 -4.09 -0.09 -9.49
C ALA A 107 -3.27 0.12 -10.77
N CYS A 108 -3.88 0.65 -11.82
CA CYS A 108 -3.21 1.03 -13.06
C CYS A 108 -3.10 2.55 -13.12
N TRP A 109 -1.87 3.04 -13.28
CA TRP A 109 -1.57 4.47 -13.24
C TRP A 109 -0.69 4.86 -14.42
N TYR A 110 -1.25 5.63 -15.34
CA TYR A 110 -0.55 6.11 -16.52
C TYR A 110 -0.22 7.61 -16.41
N PHE A 111 1.04 7.95 -16.64
CA PHE A 111 1.54 9.32 -16.65
C PHE A 111 1.81 9.77 -18.09
N THR A 112 0.93 10.60 -18.64
CA THR A 112 0.98 11.06 -20.04
C THR A 112 2.29 11.78 -20.39
N LYS A 113 2.77 12.67 -19.51
CA LYS A 113 3.98 13.48 -19.76
C LYS A 113 5.25 12.66 -19.82
N THR A 114 5.37 11.63 -19.00
CA THR A 114 6.58 10.81 -18.88
C THR A 114 6.47 9.50 -19.65
N ARG A 115 5.24 9.18 -20.08
CA ARG A 115 4.87 7.94 -20.76
C ARG A 115 5.25 6.70 -19.94
N ASP A 116 5.14 6.82 -18.62
CA ASP A 116 5.28 5.72 -17.66
C ASP A 116 3.90 5.17 -17.31
N GLN A 117 3.77 3.84 -17.26
CA GLN A 117 2.63 3.12 -16.70
C GLN A 117 3.13 2.30 -15.50
N PHE A 118 2.43 2.42 -14.37
CA PHE A 118 2.65 1.60 -13.19
C PHE A 118 1.40 0.76 -12.93
N ARG A 119 1.58 -0.56 -12.88
CA ARG A 119 0.57 -1.49 -12.38
C ARG A 119 0.99 -1.98 -11.01
N ILE A 120 0.19 -1.64 -10.01
CA ILE A 120 0.50 -1.81 -8.59
C ILE A 120 -0.47 -2.85 -8.05
N ARG A 121 -0.02 -4.08 -7.90
CA ARG A 121 -0.81 -5.17 -7.30
C ARG A 121 -0.57 -5.18 -5.80
N GLY A 122 -1.62 -5.38 -5.02
CA GLY A 122 -1.49 -5.43 -3.57
C GLY A 122 -2.77 -5.74 -2.84
N GLN A 123 -2.73 -5.54 -1.53
CA GLN A 123 -3.87 -5.69 -0.65
C GLN A 123 -4.34 -4.32 -0.14
N MET A 124 -5.65 -4.17 -0.08
CA MET A 124 -6.32 -2.99 0.46
C MET A 124 -6.55 -3.15 1.96
N LEU A 125 -6.26 -2.09 2.69
CA LEU A 125 -6.57 -1.91 4.10
C LEU A 125 -7.60 -0.78 4.20
N MET A 126 -8.59 -0.95 5.08
CA MET A 126 -9.62 0.04 5.35
C MET A 126 -9.44 0.55 6.78
N ILE A 127 -9.27 1.86 6.92
CA ILE A 127 -9.18 2.52 8.22
C ILE A 127 -10.47 3.32 8.39
N ASP A 128 -11.33 2.83 9.27
CA ASP A 128 -12.62 3.42 9.62
C ASP A 128 -12.59 4.04 11.02
N GLU A 129 -13.76 4.35 11.59
CA GLU A 129 -13.87 4.90 12.94
C GLU A 129 -13.57 3.92 14.07
N THR A 130 -13.59 2.61 13.77
CA THR A 130 -13.36 1.53 14.74
C THR A 130 -11.89 1.13 14.87
N GLU A 131 -11.00 1.73 14.06
CA GLU A 131 -9.56 1.45 14.12
C GLU A 131 -8.98 1.78 15.50
N GLU A 132 -8.42 0.76 16.15
CA GLU A 132 -7.84 0.86 17.48
C GLU A 132 -6.42 1.40 17.46
N HIS A 133 -5.67 1.20 16.37
CA HIS A 133 -4.27 1.59 16.32
C HIS A 133 -4.10 3.12 16.22
N PRO A 134 -3.51 3.80 17.22
CA PRO A 134 -3.53 5.26 17.30
C PRO A 134 -2.88 5.97 16.11
N LYS A 135 -1.83 5.37 15.50
CA LYS A 135 -1.21 5.96 14.30
C LYS A 135 -2.16 5.93 13.11
N LEU A 136 -2.84 4.80 12.86
CA LEU A 136 -3.73 4.64 11.71
C LEU A 136 -4.95 5.54 11.85
N MET A 137 -5.52 5.63 13.06
CA MET A 137 -6.57 6.59 13.37
C MET A 137 -6.11 8.04 13.11
N ARG A 138 -4.89 8.40 13.52
CA ARG A 138 -4.33 9.74 13.23
C ARG A 138 -4.14 9.99 11.74
N ALA A 139 -3.77 8.97 10.95
CA ALA A 139 -3.70 9.10 9.50
C ALA A 139 -5.08 9.36 8.89
N ARG A 140 -6.14 8.66 9.35
CA ARG A 140 -7.52 8.91 8.94
C ARG A 140 -7.96 10.34 9.23
N LEU A 141 -7.74 10.82 10.46
CA LEU A 141 -8.07 12.20 10.86
C LEU A 141 -7.30 13.24 10.03
N THR A 142 -6.01 12.98 9.76
CA THR A 142 -5.17 13.86 8.94
C THR A 142 -5.67 13.92 7.50
N ALA A 143 -6.06 12.76 6.93
CA ALA A 143 -6.62 12.69 5.58
C ALA A 143 -7.91 13.51 5.45
N TRP A 144 -8.81 13.43 6.44
CA TRP A 144 -10.03 14.23 6.49
C TRP A 144 -9.75 15.74 6.59
N LYS A 145 -8.84 16.13 7.48
CA LYS A 145 -8.44 17.53 7.67
C LYS A 145 -7.87 18.14 6.38
N ASN A 146 -7.12 17.36 5.60
CA ASN A 146 -6.47 17.81 4.37
C ASN A 146 -7.40 17.87 3.15
N MET A 147 -8.67 17.49 3.29
CA MET A 147 -9.65 17.64 2.21
C MET A 147 -10.10 19.10 2.05
N SER A 148 -10.55 19.48 0.86
CA SER A 148 -11.27 20.73 0.68
C SER A 148 -12.68 20.64 1.32
N PRO A 149 -13.30 21.78 1.68
CA PRO A 149 -14.68 21.79 2.18
C PRO A 149 -15.66 21.05 1.25
N GLY A 150 -15.63 21.34 -0.05
CA GLY A 150 -16.52 20.68 -1.02
C GLY A 150 -16.26 19.18 -1.18
N ALA A 151 -15.04 18.69 -0.94
CA ALA A 151 -14.78 17.25 -0.93
C ALA A 151 -15.31 16.57 0.34
N ARG A 152 -15.30 17.26 1.49
CA ARG A 152 -15.90 16.75 2.74
C ARG A 152 -17.42 16.68 2.62
N GLU A 153 -18.03 17.69 2.00
CA GLU A 153 -19.48 17.79 1.81
C GLU A 153 -20.08 16.55 1.11
N GLN A 154 -19.33 15.94 0.18
CA GLN A 154 -19.75 14.74 -0.54
C GLN A 154 -20.08 13.54 0.37
N PHE A 155 -19.49 13.48 1.57
CA PHE A 155 -19.79 12.40 2.53
C PHE A 155 -21.16 12.56 3.19
N PHE A 156 -21.77 13.73 3.09
CA PHE A 156 -23.11 14.03 3.61
C PHE A 156 -24.19 14.00 2.52
N TRP A 157 -23.80 13.76 1.27
CA TRP A 157 -24.75 13.56 0.16
C TRP A 157 -25.49 12.22 0.30
N PRO A 158 -26.61 12.04 -0.45
CA PRO A 158 -27.28 10.75 -0.57
C PRO A 158 -26.30 9.63 -0.95
N ALA A 159 -26.63 8.40 -0.55
CA ALA A 159 -25.75 7.26 -0.76
C ALA A 159 -25.41 7.09 -2.26
N PRO A 160 -24.12 6.88 -2.60
CA PRO A 160 -23.69 6.73 -3.99
C PRO A 160 -24.28 5.46 -4.61
N GLY A 161 -24.63 5.54 -5.89
CA GLY A 161 -25.14 4.40 -6.66
C GLY A 161 -26.66 4.19 -6.58
N TYR A 162 -27.39 4.99 -5.81
CA TYR A 162 -28.86 4.98 -5.82
C TYR A 162 -29.42 5.85 -6.95
N PRO A 163 -30.55 5.45 -7.57
CA PRO A 163 -31.24 6.28 -8.54
C PRO A 163 -31.66 7.62 -7.91
N VAL A 164 -31.35 8.72 -8.59
CA VAL A 164 -31.88 10.03 -8.22
C VAL A 164 -33.34 10.09 -8.67
N LEU A 165 -34.27 9.98 -7.72
CA LEU A 165 -35.69 10.12 -7.96
C LEU A 165 -36.02 11.62 -7.93
N GLN A 166 -36.05 12.24 -9.12
CA GLN A 166 -36.24 13.68 -9.41
C GLN A 166 -35.05 14.59 -9.09
N GLU A 167 -34.72 15.46 -10.06
CA GLU A 167 -33.70 16.51 -9.98
C GLU A 167 -34.04 17.51 -8.89
N SER A 168 -33.61 17.26 -7.65
CA SER A 168 -33.41 18.34 -6.69
C SER A 168 -32.24 19.17 -7.20
N GLU A 169 -32.51 20.43 -7.54
CA GLU A 169 -31.56 21.42 -8.05
C GLU A 169 -30.19 21.28 -7.37
N GLN A 170 -29.24 20.64 -8.07
CA GLN A 170 -27.86 20.60 -7.61
C GLN A 170 -27.33 22.04 -7.75
N PRO A 171 -26.74 22.64 -6.70
CA PRO A 171 -26.18 23.97 -6.83
C PRO A 171 -25.13 23.99 -7.93
N ASP A 172 -25.32 24.95 -8.84
CA ASP A 172 -24.70 25.06 -10.15
C ASP A 172 -23.17 24.82 -10.12
N GLN A 173 -22.70 23.87 -10.92
CA GLN A 173 -21.29 23.46 -10.97
C GLN A 173 -20.36 24.64 -11.37
N ALA A 174 -20.90 25.64 -12.07
CA ALA A 174 -20.20 26.86 -12.48
C ALA A 174 -19.83 27.81 -11.32
N ALA A 175 -20.54 27.76 -10.20
CA ALA A 175 -20.25 28.60 -9.03
C ALA A 175 -19.01 28.11 -8.25
N ARG A 176 -18.61 26.84 -8.43
CA ARG A 176 -17.51 26.19 -7.70
C ARG A 176 -16.13 26.46 -8.32
N ASP A 177 -16.06 26.71 -9.63
CA ASP A 177 -14.80 26.97 -10.35
C ASP A 177 -14.39 28.46 -10.35
N SER A 178 -15.22 29.34 -9.79
CA SER A 178 -15.04 30.81 -9.83
C SER A 178 -14.40 31.42 -8.58
N GLN A 179 -13.73 30.64 -7.71
CA GLN A 179 -12.92 31.22 -6.63
C GLN A 179 -11.42 31.12 -6.94
N PRO A 180 -10.78 32.20 -7.42
CA PRO A 180 -9.36 32.41 -7.16
C PRO A 180 -9.18 32.57 -5.65
N GLY A 181 -8.37 31.71 -5.04
CA GLY A 181 -8.00 31.82 -3.65
C GLY A 181 -7.13 33.05 -3.40
N GLU A 182 -7.76 34.17 -3.06
CA GLU A 182 -7.18 35.22 -2.23
C GLU A 182 -7.86 35.13 -0.85
N GLU A 183 -7.36 34.23 0.00
CA GLU A 183 -7.61 34.36 1.43
C GLU A 183 -6.74 35.51 1.94
N ALA A 184 -7.38 36.67 2.09
CA ALA A 184 -6.84 37.75 2.90
C ALA A 184 -6.48 37.17 4.27
N ALA A 185 -5.20 37.28 4.63
CA ALA A 185 -4.69 36.98 5.95
C ALA A 185 -5.48 37.78 6.99
N THR A 186 -6.46 37.13 7.59
CA THR A 186 -7.04 37.54 8.86
C THR A 186 -6.38 36.66 9.90
N ASP A 187 -5.58 37.29 10.76
CA ASP A 187 -5.04 36.67 11.98
C ASP A 187 -6.23 36.27 12.87
N GLY A 188 -6.74 35.06 12.65
CA GLY A 188 -7.93 34.53 13.28
C GLY A 188 -7.87 33.02 13.29
N GLU A 189 -8.09 32.44 14.46
CA GLU A 189 -8.01 31.02 14.78
C GLU A 189 -8.60 30.12 13.67
N ALA A 190 -7.80 29.15 13.21
CA ALA A 190 -8.19 28.28 12.12
C ALA A 190 -9.55 27.62 12.42
N PRO A 191 -10.55 27.70 11.51
CA PRO A 191 -11.86 27.15 11.75
C PRO A 191 -11.75 25.66 12.12
N SER A 192 -12.36 25.29 13.24
CA SER A 192 -12.34 23.92 13.75
C SER A 192 -12.97 22.99 12.72
N VAL A 193 -12.16 22.10 12.12
CA VAL A 193 -12.65 21.09 11.19
C VAL A 193 -13.42 20.03 11.98
N GLU A 194 -14.70 19.84 11.68
CA GLU A 194 -15.54 18.79 12.26
C GLU A 194 -14.91 17.39 12.09
N PRO A 195 -15.15 16.45 13.02
CA PRO A 195 -14.63 15.10 12.89
C PRO A 195 -15.20 14.39 11.63
N PRO A 196 -14.44 13.46 11.02
CA PRO A 196 -14.94 12.69 9.88
C PRO A 196 -16.15 11.83 10.28
N PRO A 197 -17.18 11.72 9.41
CA PRO A 197 -18.30 10.81 9.64
C PRO A 197 -17.85 9.35 9.61
N SER A 198 -18.65 8.44 10.16
CA SER A 198 -18.40 6.99 10.14
C SER A 198 -18.23 6.43 8.71
N THR A 199 -18.90 7.04 7.73
CA THR A 199 -18.81 6.68 6.31
C THR A 199 -17.47 7.05 5.68
N PHE A 200 -16.67 7.91 6.31
CA PHE A 200 -15.34 8.27 5.81
C PHE A 200 -14.31 7.18 6.10
N ILE A 201 -13.80 6.58 5.02
CA ILE A 201 -12.80 5.52 5.07
C ILE A 201 -11.51 6.00 4.40
N LEU A 202 -10.40 5.89 5.13
CA LEU A 202 -9.06 5.99 4.56
C LEU A 202 -8.68 4.61 4.00
N LEU A 203 -8.52 4.53 2.69
CA LEU A 203 -8.04 3.33 2.02
C LEU A 203 -6.52 3.36 1.90
N VAL A 204 -5.88 2.23 2.16
CA VAL A 204 -4.44 2.07 1.99
C VAL A 204 -4.17 0.84 1.11
N LEU A 205 -3.47 1.02 -0.01
CA LEU A 205 -2.98 -0.08 -0.84
C LEU A 205 -1.54 -0.42 -0.42
N ARG A 206 -1.36 -1.61 0.16
CA ARG A 206 -0.05 -2.21 0.44
C ARG A 206 0.44 -2.94 -0.81
N PRO A 207 1.47 -2.44 -1.51
CA PRO A 207 1.95 -3.09 -2.73
C PRO A 207 2.63 -4.42 -2.44
N ALA A 208 2.36 -5.42 -3.29
CA ALA A 208 2.99 -6.74 -3.29
C ALA A 208 3.78 -7.01 -4.57
N ALA A 209 3.43 -6.34 -5.69
CA ALA A 209 4.19 -6.38 -6.93
C ALA A 209 3.95 -5.10 -7.74
N ILE A 210 4.98 -4.62 -8.44
CA ILE A 210 4.89 -3.48 -9.34
C ILE A 210 5.36 -3.89 -10.73
N ASP A 211 4.59 -3.58 -11.76
CA ASP A 211 4.99 -3.67 -13.16
C ASP A 211 5.04 -2.26 -13.74
N HIS A 212 6.25 -1.81 -14.05
CA HIS A 212 6.55 -0.47 -14.54
C HIS A 212 6.96 -0.54 -16.01
N LEU A 213 6.14 0.03 -16.88
CA LEU A 213 6.38 0.13 -18.31
C LEU A 213 6.66 1.59 -18.67
N ARG A 214 7.77 1.85 -19.38
CA ARG A 214 8.11 3.14 -19.96
C ARG A 214 8.09 3.06 -21.48
N LEU A 215 7.22 3.87 -22.09
CA LEU A 215 7.06 3.92 -23.55
C LEU A 215 8.11 4.84 -24.20
N SER A 216 9.39 4.53 -23.98
CA SER A 216 10.54 5.12 -24.68
C SER A 216 10.82 4.37 -26.00
N ARG A 217 11.90 4.75 -26.70
CA ARG A 217 12.43 4.00 -27.85
C ARG A 217 13.88 3.60 -27.55
N PRO A 218 14.19 2.30 -27.30
CA PRO A 218 13.25 1.18 -27.14
C PRO A 218 12.39 1.32 -25.88
N GLN A 219 11.28 0.57 -25.81
CA GLN A 219 10.47 0.50 -24.59
C GLN A 219 11.26 -0.19 -23.48
N GLN A 220 11.01 0.19 -22.22
CA GLN A 220 11.66 -0.38 -21.05
C GLN A 220 10.60 -0.87 -20.09
N ARG A 221 10.78 -2.05 -19.49
CA ARG A 221 9.84 -2.63 -18.54
C ARG A 221 10.56 -3.27 -17.36
N TRP A 222 10.07 -3.03 -16.16
CA TRP A 222 10.61 -3.58 -14.92
C TRP A 222 9.51 -4.21 -14.09
N GLN A 223 9.80 -5.37 -13.49
CA GLN A 223 9.01 -5.96 -12.42
C GLN A 223 9.73 -5.74 -11.09
N TYR A 224 9.00 -5.26 -10.10
CA TYR A 224 9.47 -5.12 -8.74
C TYR A 224 8.69 -6.04 -7.82
N LEU A 225 9.42 -6.80 -7.01
CA LEU A 225 8.88 -7.71 -6.00
C LEU A 225 9.60 -7.46 -4.66
N PRO A 226 8.93 -7.66 -3.52
CA PRO A 226 9.60 -7.72 -2.23
C PRO A 226 10.72 -8.77 -2.28
N ALA A 227 11.90 -8.43 -1.78
CA ALA A 227 12.98 -9.37 -1.58
C ALA A 227 12.46 -10.50 -0.68
N ALA A 228 12.78 -11.74 -1.04
CA ALA A 228 12.49 -12.85 -0.15
C ALA A 228 13.22 -12.59 1.18
N PRO A 229 12.58 -12.86 2.33
CA PRO A 229 13.32 -12.87 3.58
C PRO A 229 14.47 -13.86 3.39
N GLU A 230 15.72 -13.40 3.61
CA GLU A 230 16.86 -14.31 3.53
C GLU A 230 16.61 -15.45 4.52
N LEU A 231 16.33 -16.64 3.99
CA LEU A 231 16.38 -17.84 4.82
C LEU A 231 17.83 -17.94 5.26
N SER A 232 18.09 -17.68 6.53
CA SER A 232 19.34 -18.07 7.16
C SER A 232 19.48 -19.57 6.97
N THR A 233 20.27 -19.98 5.98
CA THR A 233 20.63 -21.37 5.77
C THR A 233 21.61 -21.75 6.87
N SER A 234 21.10 -22.04 8.07
CA SER A 234 21.82 -22.91 9.01
C SER A 234 21.67 -24.33 8.49
N SER A 235 22.51 -24.71 7.52
CA SER A 235 22.65 -26.09 7.10
C SER A 235 23.43 -26.86 8.17
N GLU A 236 22.73 -27.39 9.17
CA GLU A 236 23.23 -28.58 9.88
C GLU A 236 22.71 -29.82 9.15
N SER A 237 23.63 -30.49 8.47
CA SER A 237 23.38 -31.79 7.84
C SER A 237 23.15 -32.84 8.90
N SER A 238 21.92 -33.31 9.05
CA SER A 238 21.63 -34.56 9.73
C SER A 238 21.00 -35.53 8.73
N VAL A 239 21.82 -36.49 8.31
CA VAL A 239 21.45 -37.62 7.45
C VAL A 239 20.43 -38.48 8.20
N ALA A 240 19.15 -38.36 7.86
CA ALA A 240 18.11 -39.30 8.28
C ALA A 240 17.92 -40.36 7.19
N LYS A 241 18.22 -41.60 7.57
CA LYS A 241 18.20 -42.84 6.80
C LYS A 241 16.77 -43.16 6.35
N ALA A 242 16.53 -43.28 5.04
CA ALA A 242 15.26 -43.72 4.48
C ALA A 242 15.03 -45.21 4.78
N ALA A 243 13.84 -45.54 5.29
CA ALA A 243 13.28 -46.88 5.32
C ALA A 243 12.15 -46.95 4.28
N GLU A 244 12.22 -47.94 3.40
CA GLU A 244 11.18 -48.27 2.41
C GLU A 244 9.86 -48.66 3.07
N PRO A 245 8.72 -48.49 2.36
CA PRO A 245 7.62 -49.43 2.52
C PRO A 245 7.26 -50.12 1.21
N VAL A 246 7.23 -51.45 1.30
CA VAL A 246 6.62 -52.42 0.39
C VAL A 246 5.11 -52.14 0.30
N GLY A 247 4.58 -52.15 -0.93
CA GLY A 247 3.17 -51.87 -1.21
C GLY A 247 2.19 -52.97 -0.83
N LYS A 248 0.90 -52.63 -0.89
CA LYS A 248 -0.19 -53.54 -1.29
C LYS A 248 -1.46 -52.75 -1.67
N THR A 249 -2.04 -53.21 -2.76
CA THR A 249 -3.30 -52.85 -3.43
C THR A 249 -4.56 -53.20 -2.62
N GLY A 250 -5.65 -52.46 -2.83
CA GLY A 250 -7.02 -52.91 -2.48
C GLY A 250 -8.11 -51.84 -2.50
N ASP A 251 -8.88 -51.83 -3.59
CA ASP A 251 -10.34 -51.56 -3.76
C ASP A 251 -11.08 -50.30 -3.27
N VAL A 252 -11.63 -49.61 -4.28
CA VAL A 252 -12.98 -49.03 -4.50
C VAL A 252 -13.96 -48.89 -3.31
N ALA A 253 -14.45 -47.67 -3.08
CA ALA A 253 -15.86 -47.39 -2.76
C ALA A 253 -16.26 -45.93 -3.05
N VAL A 254 -17.48 -45.77 -3.57
CA VAL A 254 -18.16 -44.52 -3.97
C VAL A 254 -19.07 -44.03 -2.84
N ALA A 255 -19.09 -42.70 -2.60
CA ALA A 255 -20.16 -41.82 -2.05
C ALA A 255 -19.46 -40.66 -1.32
N GLY A 256 -19.67 -39.38 -1.59
CA GLY A 256 -20.91 -38.66 -1.81
C GLY A 256 -21.18 -37.78 -0.59
N LYS A 257 -20.82 -36.48 -0.64
CA LYS A 257 -21.50 -35.33 0.01
C LYS A 257 -20.68 -34.05 -0.09
N ASP A 258 -21.29 -33.08 -0.77
CA ASP A 258 -21.36 -31.65 -0.45
C ASP A 258 -20.35 -31.10 0.57
N GLY A 259 -19.31 -30.45 0.04
CA GLY A 259 -18.43 -29.56 0.78
C GLY A 259 -18.12 -28.36 -0.09
N LEU A 260 -18.97 -27.33 -0.01
CA LEU A 260 -18.67 -26.01 -0.54
C LEU A 260 -17.34 -25.55 0.11
N PRO A 261 -16.31 -25.16 -0.65
CA PRO A 261 -15.08 -24.68 -0.03
C PRO A 261 -15.40 -23.40 0.74
N GLU A 262 -15.15 -23.43 2.06
CA GLU A 262 -15.16 -22.23 2.88
C GLU A 262 -14.23 -21.20 2.23
N THR A 263 -14.81 -20.15 1.65
CA THR A 263 -14.08 -18.99 1.18
C THR A 263 -13.43 -18.35 2.39
N THR A 264 -12.15 -18.65 2.61
CA THR A 264 -11.32 -17.95 3.58
C THR A 264 -11.34 -16.46 3.22
N THR A 265 -12.12 -15.67 3.96
CA THR A 265 -12.10 -14.20 3.87
C THR A 265 -10.70 -13.75 4.29
N SER A 266 -9.85 -13.49 3.30
CA SER A 266 -8.50 -12.96 3.51
C SER A 266 -8.61 -11.47 3.86
N THR A 267 -9.04 -11.16 5.07
CA THR A 267 -8.97 -9.82 5.64
C THR A 267 -7.53 -9.50 6.00
N CYS A 268 -6.97 -8.44 5.41
CA CYS A 268 -5.62 -7.94 5.72
C CYS A 268 -5.66 -7.26 7.10
N SER A 269 -4.85 -7.72 8.07
CA SER A 269 -4.83 -7.20 9.44
C SER A 269 -4.24 -5.78 9.53
N PRO A 270 -4.72 -4.89 10.42
CA PRO A 270 -4.15 -3.54 10.62
C PRO A 270 -2.65 -3.51 10.95
N SER A 271 -2.13 -4.56 11.60
CA SER A 271 -0.69 -4.75 11.84
C SER A 271 0.13 -4.73 10.54
N LEU A 272 -0.43 -5.26 9.44
CA LEU A 272 0.20 -5.27 8.13
C LEU A 272 0.35 -3.85 7.54
N ALA A 273 -0.45 -2.88 7.97
CA ALA A 273 -0.30 -1.48 7.56
C ALA A 273 0.96 -0.82 8.13
N LEU A 274 1.48 -1.35 9.24
CA LEU A 274 2.57 -0.76 10.00
C LEU A 274 3.92 -1.42 9.74
N GLU A 275 3.91 -2.58 9.08
CA GLU A 275 5.14 -3.26 8.71
C GLU A 275 5.91 -2.47 7.66
N PRO A 276 7.21 -2.24 7.85
CA PRO A 276 8.05 -1.71 6.80
C PRO A 276 8.01 -2.69 5.62
N LEU A 277 7.84 -2.15 4.42
CA LEU A 277 8.07 -2.95 3.22
C LEU A 277 9.57 -3.25 3.20
N GLY A 278 9.92 -4.53 3.20
CA GLY A 278 11.32 -4.97 3.10
C GLY A 278 11.98 -4.47 1.81
N GLU A 279 13.22 -4.89 1.57
CA GLU A 279 13.91 -4.53 0.33
C GLU A 279 13.11 -4.94 -0.91
N TRP A 280 13.31 -4.23 -2.02
CA TRP A 280 12.63 -4.52 -3.28
C TRP A 280 13.65 -4.86 -4.36
N ALA A 281 13.48 -6.02 -4.99
CA ALA A 281 14.26 -6.42 -6.15
C ALA A 281 13.64 -5.84 -7.42
N ALA A 282 14.47 -5.38 -8.35
CA ALA A 282 14.05 -4.89 -9.66
C ALA A 282 14.57 -5.82 -10.76
N ILE A 283 13.67 -6.37 -11.57
CA ILE A 283 13.99 -7.26 -12.68
C ILE A 283 13.60 -6.54 -13.97
N ALA A 284 14.59 -6.23 -14.81
CA ALA A 284 14.33 -5.73 -16.16
C ALA A 284 13.80 -6.89 -17.01
N ILE A 285 12.68 -6.67 -17.69
CA ILE A 285 12.04 -7.66 -18.57
C ILE A 285 11.85 -7.07 -19.96
N ASN A 286 11.74 -7.94 -20.96
CA ASN A 286 11.34 -7.48 -22.29
C ASN A 286 9.92 -6.88 -22.22
N PRO A 287 9.68 -5.72 -22.85
CA PRO A 287 8.43 -4.98 -22.76
C PRO A 287 7.22 -5.79 -23.24
#